data_AF-A0A2E0X626-F1
#
_entry.id   AF-A0A2E0X626-F1
#
_cell.length_a   1.000
_cell.length_b   1.000
_cell.length_c   1.000
_cell.angle_alpha   90.00
_cell.angle_beta   90.00
_cell.angle_gamma   90.00
#
_symmetry.space_group_name_H-M   'P 1'
#
loop_
_entity.id
_entity.type
_entity.pdbx_description
1 polymer ?
#
loop_
_entity_poly.entity_id
_entity_poly.type
_entity_poly.pdbx_seq_one_letter_code
_entity_poly.pdbx_strand_id
1 'polypeptide(L)'
;MQLRLQPRDLMLLEALALRVRLISQRQAAEAFWHGHLANTRRRLKRLADSEMVTRSLVNAQPLPELEQPVVRWQPDQPPPDCNRVAYQLQSRWRYRALRATVVYFPTEKTIAQFGGRQRSQTKTTQITHDLGVTAVWLRYAREDSTRSATWIGEDVLAPTRIHQKLPDAALTDQHGEPSLLIEFGGSYSPDRVADFHDDAAARELPYHLW
;
A
#
# COMPACT_ATOMS: atom_id res chain seq x y z
N MET A 1 -4.15 -7.98 31.83
CA MET A 1 -2.91 -7.15 31.82
C MET A 1 -3.02 -6.15 30.69
N GLN A 2 -3.01 -4.84 30.99
CA GLN A 2 -3.21 -3.79 29.98
C GLN A 2 -2.04 -3.79 28.97
N LEU A 3 -2.33 -3.76 27.67
CA LEU A 3 -1.30 -3.72 26.63
C LEU A 3 -0.63 -2.34 26.60
N ARG A 4 0.64 -2.26 27.03
CA ARG A 4 1.46 -1.06 26.82
C ARG A 4 1.97 -1.03 25.37
N LEU A 5 1.51 -0.06 24.58
CA LEU A 5 2.00 0.19 23.22
C LEU A 5 3.42 0.76 23.26
N GLN A 6 4.27 0.30 22.34
CA GLN A 6 5.62 0.82 22.11
C GLN A 6 5.59 1.74 20.88
N PRO A 7 6.59 2.62 20.71
CA PRO A 7 6.67 3.50 19.52
C PRO A 7 6.50 2.75 18.20
N ARG A 8 7.11 1.57 18.08
CA ARG A 8 6.94 0.69 16.93
C ARG A 8 5.50 0.23 16.68
N ASP A 9 4.77 -0.09 17.74
CA ASP A 9 3.38 -0.51 17.56
C ASP A 9 2.52 0.67 17.13
N LEU A 10 2.80 1.88 17.65
CA LEU A 10 2.14 3.10 17.21
C LEU A 10 2.39 3.35 15.72
N MET A 11 3.64 3.28 15.26
CA MET A 11 3.97 3.42 13.83
C MET A 11 3.25 2.40 12.94
N LEU A 12 3.20 1.14 13.37
CA LEU A 12 2.49 0.08 12.64
C LEU A 12 0.97 0.35 12.58
N LEU A 13 0.36 0.71 13.71
CA LEU A 13 -1.08 0.94 13.80
C LEU A 13 -1.50 2.20 13.05
N GLU A 14 -0.72 3.26 13.15
CA GLU A 14 -0.91 4.50 12.38
C GLU A 14 -0.81 4.23 10.87
N ALA A 15 0.21 3.49 10.43
CA ALA A 15 0.35 3.12 9.03
C ALA A 15 -0.87 2.31 8.53
N LEU A 16 -1.34 1.34 9.31
CA LEU A 16 -2.54 0.57 8.97
C LEU A 16 -3.82 1.42 8.94
N ALA A 17 -3.90 2.46 9.78
CA ALA A 17 -5.06 3.34 9.83
C ALA A 17 -5.08 4.38 8.69
N LEU A 18 -3.91 4.91 8.31
CA LEU A 18 -3.80 6.10 7.46
C LEU A 18 -3.13 5.87 6.10
N ARG A 19 -2.29 4.85 5.97
CA ARG A 19 -1.36 4.71 4.83
C ARG A 19 -1.63 3.49 3.98
N VAL A 20 -1.84 2.35 4.62
CA VAL A 20 -1.94 1.05 3.95
C VAL A 20 -3.10 0.25 4.52
N ARG A 21 -3.67 -0.64 3.70
CA ARG A 21 -4.88 -1.35 4.10
C ARG A 21 -4.63 -2.52 5.05
N LEU A 22 -3.51 -3.18 4.88
CA LEU A 22 -3.20 -4.39 5.62
C LEU A 22 -1.70 -4.56 5.65
N ILE A 23 -1.24 -5.55 6.39
CA ILE A 23 0.16 -5.96 6.33
C ILE A 23 0.26 -7.46 6.56
N SER A 24 1.14 -8.14 5.82
CA SER A 24 1.45 -9.53 6.13
C SER A 24 2.35 -9.64 7.36
N GLN A 25 2.32 -10.80 8.03
CA GLN A 25 3.25 -11.07 9.13
C GLN A 25 4.72 -10.93 8.70
N ARG A 26 5.05 -11.29 7.45
CA ARG A 26 6.42 -11.19 6.91
C ARG A 26 6.84 -9.74 6.69
N GLN A 27 6.01 -8.95 6.02
CA GLN A 27 6.25 -7.51 5.85
C GLN A 27 6.42 -6.80 7.20
N ALA A 28 5.54 -7.11 8.17
CA ALA A 28 5.66 -6.56 9.51
C ALA A 28 6.99 -6.97 10.18
N ALA A 29 7.37 -8.25 10.07
CA ALA A 29 8.60 -8.75 10.67
C ALA A 29 9.84 -8.06 10.10
N GLU A 30 9.93 -7.95 8.77
CA GLU A 30 11.03 -7.28 8.10
C GLU A 30 11.10 -5.78 8.42
N ALA A 31 9.97 -5.09 8.40
CA ALA A 31 9.92 -3.65 8.58
C ALA A 31 10.15 -3.19 10.02
N PHE A 32 9.67 -3.94 11.01
CA PHE A 32 9.56 -3.46 12.39
C PHE A 32 10.29 -4.35 13.42
N TRP A 33 10.68 -5.57 13.03
CA TRP A 33 11.35 -6.53 13.92
C TRP A 33 12.61 -7.13 13.31
N HIS A 34 13.23 -6.49 12.32
CA HIS A 34 14.49 -6.94 11.70
C HIS A 34 14.43 -8.40 11.20
N GLY A 35 13.25 -8.82 10.71
CA GLY A 35 13.01 -10.18 10.21
C GLY A 35 12.69 -11.23 11.29
N HIS A 36 12.65 -10.88 12.58
CA HIS A 36 12.40 -11.85 13.66
C HIS A 36 10.93 -12.31 13.77
N LEU A 37 10.51 -13.23 12.89
CA LEU A 37 9.13 -13.72 12.76
C LEU A 37 8.48 -14.18 14.07
N ALA A 38 9.21 -14.88 14.94
CA ALA A 38 8.65 -15.35 16.21
C ALA A 38 8.28 -14.19 17.15
N ASN A 39 9.12 -13.16 17.21
CA ASN A 39 8.88 -11.95 18.00
C ASN A 39 7.72 -11.15 17.45
N THR A 40 7.69 -10.97 16.12
CA THR A 40 6.60 -10.30 15.41
C THR A 40 5.27 -11.00 15.66
N ARG A 41 5.21 -12.32 15.47
CA ARG A 41 3.99 -13.11 15.69
C ARG A 41 3.47 -12.97 17.12
N ARG A 42 4.35 -13.05 18.13
CA ARG A 42 3.97 -12.85 19.54
C ARG A 42 3.40 -11.46 19.78
N ARG A 43 4.02 -10.42 19.20
CA ARG A 43 3.56 -9.04 19.41
C ARG A 43 2.27 -8.72 18.66
N LEU A 44 2.15 -9.16 17.41
CA LEU A 44 0.91 -9.03 16.62
C LEU A 44 -0.25 -9.82 17.24
N LYS A 45 0.00 -10.99 17.83
CA LYS A 45 -1.02 -11.69 18.63
C LYS A 45 -1.51 -10.83 19.79
N ARG A 46 -0.61 -10.20 20.56
CA ARG A 46 -1.02 -9.32 21.68
C ARG A 46 -1.81 -8.10 21.21
N LEU A 47 -1.46 -7.53 20.04
CA LEU A 47 -2.22 -6.43 19.43
C LEU A 47 -3.62 -6.90 19.01
N ALA A 48 -3.72 -8.10 18.42
CA ALA A 48 -5.00 -8.70 18.06
C ALA A 48 -5.87 -9.03 19.28
N ASP A 49 -5.29 -9.64 20.32
CA ASP A 49 -5.96 -9.94 21.59
C ASP A 49 -6.42 -8.67 22.33
N SER A 50 -5.89 -7.49 21.97
CA SER A 50 -6.30 -6.17 22.49
C SER A 50 -7.16 -5.37 21.51
N GLU A 51 -7.65 -6.03 20.46
CA GLU A 51 -8.54 -5.49 19.42
C GLU A 51 -7.96 -4.29 18.66
N MET A 52 -6.63 -4.22 18.53
CA MET A 52 -5.97 -3.19 17.70
C MET A 52 -5.86 -3.63 16.23
N VAL A 53 -5.81 -4.94 15.99
CA VAL A 53 -5.77 -5.50 14.64
C VAL A 53 -6.62 -6.77 14.56
N THR A 54 -7.21 -7.05 13.41
CA THR A 54 -7.82 -8.34 13.12
C THR A 54 -6.83 -9.21 12.36
N ARG A 55 -6.61 -10.44 12.84
CA ARG A 55 -5.75 -11.43 12.18
C ARG A 55 -6.58 -12.30 11.25
N SER A 56 -6.14 -12.45 10.01
CA SER A 56 -6.79 -13.31 9.01
C SER A 56 -5.77 -14.21 8.30
N LEU A 57 -6.21 -15.41 7.92
CA LEU A 57 -5.46 -16.30 7.03
C LEU A 57 -6.12 -16.26 5.66
N VAL A 58 -5.37 -15.82 4.64
CA VAL A 58 -5.90 -15.55 3.29
C VAL A 58 -4.98 -16.18 2.25
N ASN A 59 -5.51 -16.48 1.06
CA ASN A 59 -4.70 -16.87 -0.07
C ASN A 59 -4.26 -15.63 -0.84
N ALA A 60 -2.95 -15.41 -0.95
CA ALA A 60 -2.36 -14.31 -1.70
C ALA A 60 -1.18 -14.81 -2.54
N GLN A 61 -0.92 -14.15 -3.68
CA GLN A 61 0.28 -14.46 -4.44
C GLN A 61 1.49 -13.83 -3.75
N PRO A 62 2.63 -14.54 -3.63
CA PRO A 62 3.87 -13.95 -3.14
C PRO A 62 4.23 -12.72 -3.98
N LEU A 63 4.50 -11.58 -3.36
CA LEU A 63 4.83 -10.36 -4.08
C LEU A 63 6.15 -10.49 -4.86
N PRO A 64 6.24 -9.94 -6.08
CA PRO A 64 7.53 -9.76 -6.74
C PRO A 64 8.47 -8.87 -5.92
N GLU A 65 9.75 -8.97 -6.21
CA GLU A 65 10.72 -8.04 -5.64
C GLU A 65 10.48 -6.65 -6.23
N LEU A 66 10.21 -5.67 -5.37
CA LEU A 66 9.87 -4.31 -5.74
C LEU A 66 11.08 -3.40 -5.48
N GLU A 67 12.06 -3.45 -6.37
CA GLU A 67 13.27 -2.64 -6.25
C GLU A 67 13.02 -1.17 -6.63
N GLN A 68 12.29 -0.98 -7.74
CA GLN A 68 11.99 0.33 -8.32
C GLN A 68 10.67 0.31 -9.14
N PRO A 69 10.06 1.49 -9.39
CA PRO A 69 8.92 1.59 -10.29
C PRO A 69 9.24 1.06 -11.69
N VAL A 70 8.26 0.49 -12.37
CA VAL A 70 8.34 0.22 -13.82
C VAL A 70 8.42 1.52 -14.59
N VAL A 71 7.64 2.53 -14.17
CA VAL A 71 7.61 3.86 -14.77
C VAL A 71 7.77 4.92 -13.70
N ARG A 72 8.61 5.91 -13.99
CA ARG A 72 8.60 7.22 -13.35
C ARG A 72 8.33 8.24 -14.45
N TRP A 73 7.18 8.88 -14.40
CA TRP A 73 6.79 9.88 -15.38
C TRP A 73 6.57 11.22 -14.68
N GLN A 74 6.91 12.30 -15.36
CA GLN A 74 6.68 13.67 -14.93
C GLN A 74 6.02 14.46 -16.07
N PRO A 75 5.28 15.55 -15.77
CA PRO A 75 4.82 16.49 -16.78
C PRO A 75 5.93 16.89 -17.75
N ASP A 76 5.55 17.18 -18.99
CA ASP A 76 6.43 17.50 -20.12
C ASP A 76 7.30 16.35 -20.65
N GLN A 77 7.29 15.17 -20.00
CA GLN A 77 7.92 13.98 -20.56
C GLN A 77 7.00 13.27 -21.56
N PRO A 78 7.55 12.62 -22.60
CA PRO A 78 6.74 11.84 -23.53
C PRO A 78 5.96 10.74 -22.79
N PRO A 79 4.73 10.40 -23.25
CA PRO A 79 3.92 9.34 -22.67
C PRO A 79 4.68 8.01 -22.74
N PRO A 80 4.58 7.14 -21.72
CA PRO A 80 5.20 5.82 -21.78
C PRO A 80 4.48 4.92 -22.80
N ASP A 81 5.20 3.93 -23.31
CA ASP A 81 4.59 2.84 -24.08
C ASP A 81 3.74 1.96 -23.14
N CYS A 82 2.43 2.19 -23.15
CA CYS A 82 1.48 1.51 -22.28
C CYS A 82 1.45 -0.01 -22.49
N ASN A 83 1.72 -0.50 -23.70
CA ASN A 83 1.78 -1.94 -23.98
C ASN A 83 3.01 -2.56 -23.30
N ARG A 84 4.18 -1.93 -23.47
CA ARG A 84 5.42 -2.38 -22.84
C ARG A 84 5.31 -2.36 -21.32
N VAL A 85 4.72 -1.31 -20.76
CA VAL A 85 4.52 -1.15 -19.32
C VAL A 85 3.58 -2.22 -18.77
N ALA A 86 2.42 -2.43 -19.40
CA ALA A 86 1.48 -3.48 -19.02
C ALA A 86 2.14 -4.87 -19.05
N TYR A 87 2.92 -5.18 -20.09
CA TYR A 87 3.68 -6.42 -20.18
C TYR A 87 4.70 -6.57 -19.04
N GLN A 88 5.45 -5.51 -18.72
CA GLN A 88 6.40 -5.52 -17.61
C GLN A 88 5.71 -5.77 -16.27
N LEU A 89 4.57 -5.13 -16.01
CA LEU A 89 3.78 -5.34 -14.79
C LEU A 89 3.28 -6.79 -14.71
N GLN A 90 2.62 -7.28 -15.76
CA GLN A 90 2.07 -8.64 -15.79
C GLN A 90 3.17 -9.72 -15.67
N SER A 91 4.32 -9.53 -16.32
CA SER A 91 5.39 -10.53 -16.32
C SER A 91 5.98 -10.78 -14.93
N ARG A 92 5.96 -9.79 -14.02
CA ARG A 92 6.40 -9.94 -12.61
C ARG A 92 5.58 -10.98 -11.84
N TRP A 93 4.34 -11.21 -12.27
CA TRP A 93 3.39 -12.13 -11.62
C TRP A 93 3.41 -13.54 -12.17
N ARG A 94 4.12 -13.76 -13.28
CA ARG A 94 4.14 -15.05 -13.97
C ARG A 94 4.67 -16.14 -13.03
N TYR A 95 3.95 -17.26 -12.96
CA TYR A 95 4.27 -18.45 -12.16
C TYR A 95 4.21 -18.28 -10.62
N ARG A 96 3.53 -17.25 -10.11
CA ARG A 96 3.33 -17.05 -8.67
C ARG A 96 2.01 -17.65 -8.19
N ALA A 97 2.06 -18.90 -7.74
CA ALA A 97 0.90 -19.59 -7.17
C ALA A 97 0.44 -18.95 -5.85
N LEU A 98 -0.88 -18.98 -5.59
CA LEU A 98 -1.47 -18.54 -4.33
C LEU A 98 -0.90 -19.33 -3.15
N ARG A 99 -0.62 -18.63 -2.04
CA ARG A 99 -0.15 -19.23 -0.78
C ARG A 99 -0.96 -18.69 0.39
N ALA A 100 -1.21 -19.57 1.36
CA ALA A 100 -1.78 -19.18 2.63
C ALA A 100 -0.85 -18.18 3.34
N THR A 101 -1.38 -16.99 3.61
CA THR A 101 -0.65 -15.83 4.11
C THR A 101 -1.39 -15.25 5.30
N VAL A 102 -0.68 -15.03 6.40
CA VAL A 102 -1.22 -14.38 7.59
C VAL A 102 -1.14 -12.87 7.40
N VAL A 103 -2.28 -12.20 7.42
CA VAL A 103 -2.41 -10.75 7.29
C VAL A 103 -3.11 -10.14 8.48
N TYR A 104 -2.88 -8.85 8.69
CA TYR A 104 -3.45 -8.06 9.76
C TYR A 104 -4.09 -6.81 9.18
N PHE A 105 -5.34 -6.56 9.59
CA PHE A 105 -6.11 -5.37 9.26
C PHE A 105 -6.23 -4.49 10.51
N PRO A 106 -6.29 -3.15 10.39
CA PRO A 106 -6.71 -2.32 11.51
C PRO A 106 -8.15 -2.65 11.90
N THR A 107 -8.45 -2.58 13.19
CA THR A 107 -9.85 -2.58 13.68
C THR A 107 -10.44 -1.18 13.61
N GLU A 108 -11.76 -1.06 13.77
CA GLU A 108 -12.44 0.24 13.92
C GLU A 108 -11.83 1.06 15.08
N LYS A 109 -11.48 0.40 16.19
CA LYS A 109 -10.79 1.01 17.33
C LYS A 109 -9.49 1.68 16.91
N THR A 110 -8.65 0.99 16.15
CA THR A 110 -7.40 1.55 15.65
C THR A 110 -7.64 2.65 14.63
N ILE A 111 -8.60 2.48 13.71
CA ILE A 111 -8.96 3.52 12.75
C ILE A 111 -9.38 4.80 13.48
N ALA A 112 -10.29 4.70 14.45
CA ALA A 112 -10.76 5.83 15.25
C ALA A 112 -9.64 6.50 16.05
N GLN A 113 -8.74 5.70 16.64
CA GLN A 113 -7.61 6.23 17.44
C GLN A 113 -6.68 7.14 16.64
N PHE A 114 -6.51 6.88 15.33
CA PHE A 114 -5.61 7.64 14.46
C PHE A 114 -6.33 8.55 13.46
N GLY A 115 -7.67 8.62 13.49
CA GLY A 115 -8.46 9.46 12.57
C GLY A 115 -8.53 8.93 11.14
N GLY A 116 -8.38 7.61 10.95
CA GLY A 116 -8.52 6.96 9.65
C GLY A 116 -9.98 6.84 9.21
N ARG A 117 -10.20 6.16 8.08
CA ARG A 117 -11.55 5.88 7.55
C ARG A 117 -11.85 4.39 7.47
N GLN A 118 -13.10 4.02 7.78
CA GLN A 118 -13.59 2.66 7.69
C GLN A 118 -13.74 2.22 6.23
N ARG A 119 -13.56 0.92 5.98
CA ARG A 119 -13.44 0.35 4.63
C ARG A 119 -14.64 -0.53 4.28
N SER A 120 -14.89 -0.68 2.97
CA SER A 120 -15.76 -1.73 2.44
C SER A 120 -15.01 -3.07 2.32
N GLN A 121 -15.73 -4.20 2.33
CA GLN A 121 -15.15 -5.54 2.38
C GLN A 121 -14.23 -5.87 1.18
N THR A 122 -13.08 -6.48 1.47
CA THR A 122 -12.00 -6.75 0.53
C THR A 122 -12.15 -8.14 -0.12
N LYS A 123 -12.28 -8.21 -1.45
CA LYS A 123 -12.22 -9.48 -2.22
C LYS A 123 -10.80 -10.07 -2.18
N THR A 124 -10.65 -11.38 -2.39
CA THR A 124 -9.33 -12.06 -2.33
C THR A 124 -8.29 -11.49 -3.32
N THR A 125 -8.70 -11.10 -4.54
CA THR A 125 -7.83 -10.44 -5.52
C THR A 125 -7.31 -9.10 -5.03
N GLN A 126 -8.11 -8.38 -4.26
CA GLN A 126 -7.76 -7.10 -3.66
C GLN A 126 -6.70 -7.26 -2.56
N ILE A 127 -6.61 -8.41 -1.88
CA ILE A 127 -5.60 -8.63 -0.83
C ILE A 127 -4.17 -8.69 -1.38
N THR A 128 -3.95 -9.41 -2.49
CA THR A 128 -2.62 -9.47 -3.12
C THR A 128 -2.19 -8.08 -3.57
N HIS A 129 -3.14 -7.32 -4.13
CA HIS A 129 -2.94 -5.94 -4.53
C HIS A 129 -2.57 -5.04 -3.33
N ASP A 130 -3.37 -5.04 -2.27
CA ASP A 130 -3.14 -4.22 -1.07
C ASP A 130 -1.82 -4.59 -0.35
N LEU A 131 -1.42 -5.88 -0.39
CA LEU A 131 -0.11 -6.32 0.08
C LEU A 131 1.01 -5.67 -0.75
N GLY A 132 0.81 -5.54 -2.07
CA GLY A 132 1.71 -4.85 -2.98
C GLY A 132 1.85 -3.36 -2.67
N VAL A 133 0.73 -2.65 -2.54
CA VAL A 133 0.70 -1.24 -2.11
C VAL A 133 1.45 -1.05 -0.78
N THR A 134 1.26 -1.99 0.16
CA THR A 134 1.99 -1.99 1.44
C THR A 134 3.49 -2.18 1.27
N ALA A 135 3.92 -3.03 0.34
CA ALA A 135 5.34 -3.21 0.03
C ALA A 135 5.94 -1.95 -0.60
N VAL A 136 5.19 -1.25 -1.46
CA VAL A 136 5.61 0.05 -2.01
C VAL A 136 5.76 1.08 -0.89
N TRP A 137 4.77 1.23 0.00
CA TRP A 137 4.90 2.14 1.15
C TRP A 137 6.13 1.83 2.01
N LEU A 138 6.39 0.55 2.30
CA LEU A 138 7.58 0.11 3.03
C LEU A 138 8.89 0.43 2.28
N ARG A 139 8.89 0.39 0.95
CA ARG A 139 10.05 0.79 0.14
C ARG A 139 10.36 2.27 0.33
N TYR A 140 9.35 3.13 0.24
CA TYR A 140 9.51 4.57 0.51
C TYR A 140 9.97 4.83 1.94
N ALA A 141 9.40 4.14 2.94
CA ALA A 141 9.79 4.30 4.34
C ALA A 141 11.24 3.92 4.64
N ARG A 142 11.82 2.99 3.86
CA ARG A 142 13.24 2.60 3.96
C ARG A 142 14.18 3.61 3.29
N GLU A 143 13.74 4.25 2.21
CA GLU A 143 14.55 5.23 1.47
C GLU A 143 14.55 6.60 2.14
N ASP A 144 13.37 7.08 2.54
CA ASP A 144 13.18 8.40 3.15
C ASP A 144 11.92 8.39 4.02
N SER A 145 12.11 8.52 5.33
CA SER A 145 11.01 8.54 6.30
C SER A 145 10.04 9.69 6.04
N THR A 146 10.50 10.81 5.49
CA THR A 146 9.68 11.99 5.15
C THR A 146 8.64 11.65 4.08
N ARG A 147 9.04 10.92 3.03
CA ARG A 147 8.12 10.49 1.97
C ARG A 147 7.06 9.54 2.50
N SER A 148 7.44 8.63 3.40
CA SER A 148 6.45 7.74 4.00
C SER A 148 5.45 8.47 4.90
N ALA A 149 5.84 9.62 5.46
CA ALA A 149 5.02 10.48 6.31
C ALA A 149 4.01 11.33 5.50
N THR A 150 4.33 11.71 4.27
CA THR A 150 3.41 12.43 3.38
C THR A 150 2.55 11.53 2.50
N TRP A 151 2.72 10.20 2.63
CA TRP A 151 1.88 9.24 1.93
C TRP A 151 0.43 9.32 2.42
N ILE A 152 -0.51 9.29 1.50
CA ILE A 152 -1.94 9.17 1.78
C ILE A 152 -2.49 8.01 0.95
N GLY A 153 -3.10 7.03 1.63
CA GLY A 153 -3.69 5.88 0.96
C GLY A 153 -5.05 6.18 0.32
N GLU A 154 -5.46 5.32 -0.61
CA GLU A 154 -6.72 5.38 -1.36
C GLU A 154 -7.94 5.80 -0.52
N ASP A 155 -8.17 5.18 0.64
CA ASP A 155 -9.37 5.41 1.47
C ASP A 155 -9.48 6.85 2.01
N VAL A 156 -8.34 7.54 2.17
CA VAL A 156 -8.30 8.93 2.61
C VAL A 156 -8.44 9.87 1.41
N LEU A 157 -7.99 9.46 0.22
CA LEU A 157 -8.12 10.22 -1.04
C LEU A 157 -9.53 10.14 -1.65
N ALA A 158 -10.22 9.01 -1.55
CA ALA A 158 -11.50 8.75 -2.22
C ALA A 158 -12.55 9.86 -2.04
N PRO A 159 -12.77 10.42 -0.83
CA PRO A 159 -13.82 11.42 -0.60
C PRO A 159 -13.59 12.75 -1.31
N THR A 160 -12.35 13.11 -1.62
CA THR A 160 -12.01 14.37 -2.28
C THR A 160 -11.90 14.25 -3.80
N ARG A 161 -12.09 13.04 -4.34
CA ARG A 161 -11.87 12.71 -5.76
C ARG A 161 -13.18 12.33 -6.46
N ILE A 162 -13.99 13.34 -6.75
CA ILE A 162 -15.22 13.18 -7.54
C ILE A 162 -14.86 13.19 -9.03
N HIS A 163 -15.27 12.15 -9.79
CA HIS A 163 -15.01 11.97 -11.23
C HIS A 163 -13.54 11.85 -11.68
N GLN A 164 -12.62 11.54 -10.77
CA GLN A 164 -11.20 11.35 -11.09
C GLN A 164 -10.79 9.91 -10.85
N LYS A 165 -9.81 9.41 -11.61
CA LYS A 165 -9.25 8.08 -11.33
C LYS A 165 -8.52 8.13 -9.99
N LEU A 166 -8.91 7.23 -9.09
CA LEU A 166 -8.35 7.18 -7.75
C LEU A 166 -7.06 6.35 -7.79
N PRO A 167 -5.88 6.93 -7.49
CA PRO A 167 -4.66 6.16 -7.37
C PRO A 167 -4.69 5.33 -6.08
N ASP A 168 -3.86 4.29 -6.03
CA ASP A 168 -3.69 3.49 -4.81
C ASP A 168 -3.16 4.32 -3.64
N ALA A 169 -2.31 5.30 -3.95
CA ALA A 169 -1.83 6.30 -3.00
C ALA A 169 -1.30 7.56 -3.69
N ALA A 170 -1.02 8.57 -2.89
CA ALA A 170 -0.26 9.75 -3.31
C ALA A 170 0.71 10.19 -2.20
N LEU A 171 1.79 10.87 -2.58
CA LEU A 171 2.52 11.74 -1.66
C LEU A 171 1.91 13.13 -1.74
N THR A 172 1.79 13.82 -0.61
CA THR A 172 1.36 15.21 -0.58
C THR A 172 2.51 16.18 -0.34
N ASP A 173 2.30 17.42 -0.75
CA ASP A 173 3.12 18.55 -0.34
C ASP A 173 2.77 19.04 1.08
N GLN A 174 3.36 20.17 1.47
CA GLN A 174 3.13 20.82 2.76
C GLN A 174 1.71 21.40 2.94
N HIS A 175 0.96 21.58 1.85
CA HIS A 175 -0.41 22.06 1.84
C HIS A 175 -1.42 20.91 1.88
N GLY A 176 -0.95 19.66 1.84
CA GLY A 176 -1.79 18.47 1.78
C GLY A 176 -2.28 18.13 0.36
N GLU A 177 -1.76 18.82 -0.65
CA GLU A 177 -2.11 18.57 -2.04
C GLU A 177 -1.21 17.47 -2.63
N PRO A 178 -1.76 16.54 -3.41
CA PRO A 178 -0.96 15.49 -4.04
C PRO A 178 0.12 16.06 -4.95
N SER A 179 1.37 15.65 -4.70
CA SER A 179 2.57 16.04 -5.45
C SER A 179 3.18 14.89 -6.23
N LEU A 180 2.80 13.64 -5.93
CA LEU A 180 3.19 12.44 -6.67
C LEU A 180 2.12 11.37 -6.52
N LEU A 181 1.64 10.81 -7.64
CA LEU A 181 0.71 9.69 -7.63
C LEU A 181 1.48 8.36 -7.59
N ILE A 182 0.93 7.37 -6.89
CA ILE A 182 1.53 6.06 -6.75
C ILE A 182 0.48 5.00 -7.06
N GLU A 183 0.81 4.15 -8.02
CA GLU A 183 -0.05 3.08 -8.48
C GLU A 183 0.74 1.76 -8.46
N PHE A 184 0.10 0.68 -7.99
CA PHE A 184 0.63 -0.66 -7.98
C PHE A 184 -0.01 -1.50 -9.09
N GLY A 185 0.73 -1.67 -10.18
CA GLY A 185 0.28 -2.41 -11.35
C GLY A 185 0.34 -3.93 -11.13
N GLY A 186 -0.83 -4.51 -10.88
CA GLY A 186 -1.02 -5.96 -10.94
C GLY A 186 -1.13 -6.48 -12.38
N SER A 187 -2.24 -7.15 -12.67
CA SER A 187 -2.58 -7.65 -14.00
C SER A 187 -3.21 -6.58 -14.91
N TYR A 188 -2.61 -5.38 -14.98
CA TYR A 188 -3.19 -4.25 -15.72
C TYR A 188 -3.14 -4.49 -17.24
N SER A 189 -4.23 -4.17 -17.93
CA SER A 189 -4.23 -4.09 -19.39
C SER A 189 -3.51 -2.81 -19.86
N PRO A 190 -3.04 -2.75 -21.12
CA PRO A 190 -2.53 -1.52 -21.71
C PRO A 190 -3.49 -0.35 -21.56
N ASP A 191 -4.80 -0.57 -21.77
CA ASP A 191 -5.85 0.46 -21.61
C ASP A 191 -5.89 1.01 -20.18
N ARG A 192 -5.78 0.14 -19.16
CA ARG A 192 -5.79 0.59 -17.77
C ARG A 192 -4.56 1.43 -17.42
N VAL A 193 -3.42 1.18 -18.07
CA VAL A 193 -2.21 2.00 -17.94
C VAL A 193 -2.41 3.35 -18.65
N ALA A 194 -2.97 3.34 -19.87
CA ALA A 194 -3.29 4.56 -20.61
C ALA A 194 -4.27 5.46 -19.85
N ASP A 195 -5.39 4.91 -19.36
CA ASP A 195 -6.36 5.63 -18.54
C ASP A 195 -5.73 6.28 -17.29
N PHE A 196 -4.72 5.61 -16.69
CA PHE A 196 -4.01 6.18 -15.53
C PHE A 196 -3.08 7.30 -15.94
N HIS A 197 -2.35 7.11 -17.04
CA HIS A 197 -1.48 8.14 -17.59
C HIS A 197 -2.27 9.39 -18.00
N ASP A 198 -3.36 9.23 -18.75
CA ASP A 198 -4.17 10.34 -19.24
C ASP A 198 -4.76 11.16 -18.10
N ASP A 199 -5.27 10.50 -17.04
CA ASP A 199 -5.77 11.17 -15.85
C ASP A 199 -4.66 11.88 -15.05
N ALA A 200 -3.45 11.30 -14.97
CA ALA A 200 -2.30 11.96 -14.32
C ALA A 200 -1.79 13.16 -15.14
N ALA A 201 -1.72 13.02 -16.46
CA ALA A 201 -1.28 14.05 -17.39
C ALA A 201 -2.26 15.23 -17.43
N ALA A 202 -3.57 14.96 -17.47
CA ALA A 202 -4.61 15.99 -17.41
C ALA A 202 -4.58 16.80 -16.10
N ARG A 203 -4.00 16.24 -15.03
CA ARG A 203 -3.84 16.89 -13.73
C ARG A 203 -2.45 17.51 -13.53
N GLU A 204 -1.55 17.38 -14.51
CA GLU A 204 -0.14 17.80 -14.42
C GLU A 204 0.58 17.19 -13.19
N LEU A 205 0.22 15.96 -12.82
CA LEU A 205 0.80 15.28 -11.65
C LEU A 205 1.79 14.19 -12.07
N PRO A 206 3.02 14.19 -11.55
CA PRO A 206 3.95 13.10 -11.78
C PRO A 206 3.43 11.82 -11.12
N TYR A 207 3.91 10.67 -11.60
CA TYR A 207 3.54 9.39 -11.01
C TYR A 207 4.64 8.35 -11.04
N HIS A 208 4.56 7.43 -10.09
CA HIS A 208 5.29 6.17 -10.10
C HIS A 208 4.32 5.00 -10.25
N LEU A 209 4.54 4.20 -11.28
CA LEU A 209 3.82 2.95 -11.51
C LEU A 209 4.72 1.78 -11.15
N TRP A 210 4.36 1.06 -10.10
CA TRP A 210 5.13 -0.03 -9.49
C TRP A 210 4.66 -1.39 -9.96
#